data_AF-A0A936SNF4-F1
#
_entry.id   AF-A0A936SNF4-F1
#
_cell.length_a   1.000
_cell.length_b   1.000
_cell.length_c   1.000
_cell.angle_alpha   90.00
_cell.angle_beta   90.00
_cell.angle_gamma   90.00
#
_symmetry.space_group_name_H-M   'P 1'
#
loop_
_entity.id
_entity.type
_entity.pdbx_description
1 polymer ?
#
loop_
_entity_poly.entity_id
_entity_poly.type
_entity_poly.pdbx_seq_one_letter_code
_entity_poly.pdbx_strand_id
1 'polypeptide(L)'
;MTTALSKTRNLKALHWCSAVAIAVPFIWSLVHFFGIGVVLLLTPLTGAAVVAYRMHLSRLAEKTREISEASRVHLATVEALATAIDARDQVGVGHVRRTQIYAVGLGRILGLSEKEIDAPVPGLLHDIGKLAIPDHILNKPGGLTPAELEKTKIHPEVGA
;
A
#
# COMPACT_ATOMS: atom_id res chain seq x y z
N MET A 1 -18.41 71.96 53.16
CA MET A 1 -19.13 71.03 52.25
C MET A 1 -18.25 69.91 51.65
N THR A 2 -16.94 69.87 51.89
CA THR A 2 -16.01 68.90 51.27
C THR A 2 -15.88 67.56 52.00
N THR A 3 -16.19 67.50 53.30
CA THR A 3 -16.00 66.30 54.13
C THR A 3 -17.06 65.20 53.89
N ALA A 4 -18.32 65.58 53.64
CA ALA A 4 -19.42 64.63 53.39
C ALA A 4 -19.28 63.87 52.07
N LEU A 5 -18.74 64.51 51.02
CA LEU A 5 -18.49 63.88 49.72
C LEU A 5 -17.30 62.90 49.76
N SER A 6 -16.31 63.12 50.63
CA SER A 6 -15.16 62.21 50.78
C SER A 6 -15.55 60.89 51.46
N LYS A 7 -16.45 60.95 52.46
CA LYS A 7 -16.88 59.79 53.25
C LYS A 7 -17.72 58.80 52.44
N THR A 8 -18.59 59.31 51.56
CA THR A 8 -19.40 58.48 50.65
C THR A 8 -18.56 57.86 49.53
N ARG A 9 -17.53 58.57 49.05
CA ARG A 9 -16.56 58.04 48.07
C ARG A 9 -15.73 56.90 48.65
N ASN A 10 -15.28 57.03 49.90
CA ASN A 10 -14.51 56.00 50.59
C ASN A 10 -15.35 54.75 50.94
N LEU A 11 -16.64 54.91 51.26
CA LEU A 11 -17.54 53.79 51.51
C LEU A 11 -17.81 52.98 50.23
N LYS A 12 -18.04 53.66 49.10
CA LYS A 12 -18.21 53.00 47.79
C LYS A 12 -16.94 52.29 47.34
N ALA A 13 -15.77 52.88 47.54
CA ALA A 13 -14.48 52.26 47.25
C ALA A 13 -14.25 50.98 48.08
N LEU A 14 -14.58 51.01 49.38
CA LEU A 14 -14.46 49.85 50.26
C LEU A 14 -15.40 48.70 49.86
N HIS A 15 -16.63 49.01 49.45
CA HIS A 15 -17.58 48.02 48.94
C HIS A 15 -17.16 47.45 47.57
N TRP A 16 -16.48 48.25 46.75
CA TRP A 16 -15.94 47.80 45.47
C TRP A 16 -14.76 46.85 45.66
N CYS A 17 -13.85 47.17 46.57
CA CYS A 17 -12.70 46.30 46.88
C CYS A 17 -13.14 44.95 47.47
N SER A 18 -14.15 44.92 48.34
CA SER A 18 -14.66 43.66 48.89
C SER A 18 -15.42 42.81 47.87
N ALA A 19 -16.20 43.44 46.97
CA ALA A 19 -16.88 42.73 45.89
C ALA A 19 -15.88 42.11 44.90
N VAL A 20 -14.82 42.84 44.53
CA VAL A 20 -13.76 42.34 43.64
C VAL A 20 -12.97 41.20 44.29
N ALA A 21 -12.70 41.29 45.61
CA ALA A 21 -11.96 40.26 46.35
C ALA A 21 -12.65 38.88 46.37
N ILE A 22 -13.99 38.84 46.20
CA ILE A 22 -14.77 37.59 46.17
C ILE A 22 -15.04 37.15 44.73
N ALA A 23 -15.33 38.09 43.83
CA ALA A 23 -15.66 37.78 42.44
C ALA A 23 -14.49 37.12 41.69
N VAL A 24 -13.25 37.59 41.90
CA VAL A 24 -12.08 37.07 41.17
C VAL A 24 -11.77 35.61 41.52
N PRO A 25 -11.66 35.20 42.81
CA PRO A 25 -11.45 33.80 43.16
C PRO A 25 -12.60 32.88 42.75
N PHE A 26 -13.84 33.40 42.80
CA PHE A 26 -15.02 32.64 42.37
C PHE A 26 -15.00 32.35 40.87
N ILE A 27 -14.71 33.36 40.05
CA ILE A 27 -14.56 33.20 38.60
C ILE A 27 -13.37 32.28 38.29
N TRP A 28 -12.24 32.42 38.99
CA TRP A 28 -11.07 31.56 38.85
C TRP A 28 -11.39 30.09 39.14
N SER A 29 -12.08 29.82 40.26
CA SER A 29 -12.53 28.49 40.64
C SER A 29 -13.49 27.89 39.62
N LEU A 30 -14.44 28.69 39.11
CA LEU A 30 -15.36 28.28 38.06
C LEU A 30 -14.60 27.89 36.78
N VAL A 31 -13.70 28.74 36.31
CA VAL A 31 -12.91 28.47 35.08
C VAL A 31 -12.07 27.21 35.23
N HIS A 32 -11.43 26.98 36.38
CA HIS A 32 -10.66 25.75 36.60
C HIS A 32 -11.53 24.51 36.70
N PHE A 33 -12.64 24.56 37.44
CA PHE A 33 -13.55 23.43 37.58
C PHE A 33 -14.13 23.00 36.23
N PHE A 34 -14.62 23.96 35.44
CA PHE A 34 -15.15 23.69 34.10
C PHE A 34 -14.05 23.30 33.10
N GLY A 35 -12.87 23.93 33.17
CA GLY A 35 -11.74 23.63 32.30
C GLY A 35 -11.20 22.21 32.46
N ILE A 36 -11.04 21.74 33.70
CA ILE A 36 -10.58 20.36 33.99
C ILE A 36 -11.61 19.36 33.48
N GLY A 37 -12.91 19.61 33.68
CA GLY A 37 -13.98 18.76 33.17
C GLY A 37 -13.94 18.62 31.63
N VAL A 38 -13.72 19.72 30.91
CA VAL A 38 -13.59 19.70 29.44
C VAL A 38 -12.35 18.92 28.99
N VAL A 39 -11.20 19.10 29.65
CA VAL A 39 -9.98 18.35 29.32
C VAL A 39 -10.16 16.85 29.56
N LEU A 40 -10.80 16.47 30.67
CA LEU A 40 -11.08 15.06 30.98
C LEU A 40 -12.04 14.42 29.98
N LEU A 41 -12.95 15.18 29.38
CA LEU A 41 -13.87 14.70 28.35
C LEU A 41 -13.23 14.62 26.96
N LEU A 42 -12.38 15.58 26.59
CA LEU A 42 -11.76 15.65 25.26
C LEU A 42 -10.54 14.72 25.10
N THR A 43 -9.80 14.47 26.18
CA THR A 43 -8.63 13.57 26.16
C THR A 43 -8.97 12.15 25.71
N PRO A 44 -10.00 11.46 26.24
CA PRO A 44 -10.37 10.13 25.76
C PRO A 44 -10.90 10.17 24.32
N LEU A 45 -11.58 11.24 23.91
CA LEU A 45 -12.08 11.39 22.55
C LEU A 45 -10.94 11.52 21.54
N THR A 46 -9.94 12.35 21.83
CA THR A 46 -8.75 12.52 20.98
C THR A 46 -7.88 11.26 20.98
N GLY A 47 -7.72 10.60 22.13
CA GLY A 47 -7.03 9.31 22.23
C GLY A 47 -7.71 8.23 21.40
N ALA A 48 -9.04 8.11 21.50
CA ALA A 48 -9.83 7.19 20.68
C ALA A 48 -9.70 7.50 19.18
N ALA A 49 -9.72 8.78 18.78
CA ALA A 49 -9.52 9.19 17.40
C ALA A 49 -8.12 8.82 16.87
N VAL A 50 -7.07 9.02 17.68
CA VAL A 50 -5.70 8.63 17.32
C VAL A 50 -5.58 7.11 17.19
N VAL A 51 -6.15 6.34 18.11
CA VAL A 51 -6.14 4.87 18.04
C VAL A 51 -6.92 4.37 16.83
N ALA A 52 -8.10 4.94 16.56
CA ALA A 52 -8.89 4.62 15.37
C ALA A 52 -8.13 4.93 14.08
N TYR A 53 -7.47 6.09 14.00
CA TYR A 53 -6.64 6.46 12.86
C TYR A 53 -5.46 5.48 12.67
N ARG A 54 -4.76 5.13 13.75
CA ARG A 54 -3.66 4.15 13.71
C ARG A 54 -4.15 2.76 13.26
N MET A 55 -5.31 2.31 13.76
CA MET A 55 -5.91 1.05 13.32
C MET A 55 -6.30 1.08 11.84
N HIS A 56 -6.85 2.18 11.34
CA HIS A 56 -7.15 2.33 9.91
C HIS A 56 -5.90 2.25 9.05
N LEU A 57 -4.82 2.93 9.45
CA LEU A 57 -3.54 2.84 8.75
C LEU A 57 -2.98 1.41 8.75
N SER A 58 -3.06 0.70 9.88
CA SER A 58 -2.64 -0.71 9.96
C SER A 58 -3.44 -1.60 9.01
N ARG A 59 -4.78 -1.42 8.94
CA ARG A 59 -5.64 -2.18 8.03
C ARG A 59 -5.32 -1.91 6.56
N LEU A 60 -4.99 -0.67 6.21
CA LEU A 60 -4.56 -0.34 4.85
C LEU A 60 -3.26 -1.05 4.51
N ALA A 61 -2.27 -1.01 5.40
CA ALA A 61 -1.01 -1.70 5.22
C ALA A 61 -1.17 -3.23 5.11
N GLU A 62 -2.06 -3.81 5.90
CA GLU A 62 -2.38 -5.24 5.89
C GLU A 62 -3.03 -5.67 4.57
N LYS A 63 -4.06 -4.96 4.10
CA LYS A 63 -4.67 -5.22 2.78
C LYS A 63 -3.67 -5.10 1.64
N THR A 64 -2.78 -4.11 1.66
CA THR A 64 -1.74 -3.97 0.65
C THR A 64 -0.76 -5.15 0.69
N ARG A 65 -0.41 -5.65 1.88
CA ARG A 65 0.42 -6.85 2.04
C ARG A 65 -0.29 -8.10 1.52
N GLU A 66 -1.55 -8.32 1.87
CA GLU A 66 -2.33 -9.46 1.38
C GLU A 66 -2.36 -9.50 -0.16
N ILE A 67 -2.63 -8.37 -0.80
CA ILE A 67 -2.63 -8.26 -2.27
C ILE A 67 -1.23 -8.56 -2.84
N SER A 68 -0.18 -8.01 -2.22
CA SER A 68 1.20 -8.25 -2.63
C SER A 68 1.61 -9.71 -2.49
N GLU A 69 1.24 -10.38 -1.39
CA GLU A 69 1.53 -11.78 -1.16
C GLU A 69 0.77 -12.68 -2.12
N ALA A 70 -0.52 -12.42 -2.35
CA ALA A 70 -1.32 -13.13 -3.34
C ALA A 70 -0.71 -12.98 -4.75
N SER A 71 -0.28 -11.78 -5.13
CA SER A 71 0.41 -11.52 -6.39
C SER A 71 1.72 -12.30 -6.49
N ARG A 72 2.54 -12.32 -5.42
CA ARG A 72 3.80 -13.09 -5.38
C ARG A 72 3.58 -14.58 -5.56
N VAL A 73 2.60 -15.16 -4.89
CA VAL A 73 2.27 -16.60 -5.04
C VAL A 73 1.79 -16.90 -6.46
N HIS A 74 1.00 -16.01 -7.05
CA HIS A 74 0.55 -16.15 -8.44
C HIS A 74 1.74 -16.13 -9.40
N LEU A 75 2.66 -15.18 -9.25
CA LEU A 75 3.88 -15.08 -10.05
C LEU A 75 4.77 -16.32 -9.92
N ALA A 76 4.99 -16.81 -8.70
CA ALA A 76 5.76 -18.02 -8.46
C ALA A 76 5.12 -19.25 -9.14
N THR A 77 3.79 -19.32 -9.16
CA THR A 77 3.06 -20.39 -9.85
C THR A 77 3.24 -20.31 -11.37
N VAL A 78 3.15 -19.10 -11.94
CA VAL A 78 3.39 -18.85 -13.37
C VAL A 78 4.83 -19.19 -13.75
N GLU A 79 5.82 -18.79 -12.95
CA GLU A 79 7.23 -19.12 -13.17
C GLU A 79 7.49 -20.62 -13.08
N ALA A 80 6.84 -21.33 -12.15
CA ALA A 80 6.92 -22.79 -12.05
C ALA A 80 6.34 -23.49 -13.28
N LEU A 81 5.19 -23.02 -13.79
CA LEU A 81 4.58 -23.55 -15.02
C LEU A 81 5.48 -23.30 -16.23
N ALA A 82 6.00 -22.08 -16.39
CA ALA A 82 6.94 -21.73 -17.44
C ALA A 82 8.20 -22.61 -17.39
N THR A 83 8.74 -22.84 -16.20
CA THR A 83 9.89 -23.71 -15.99
C THR A 83 9.58 -25.17 -16.33
N ALA A 84 8.37 -25.65 -16.04
CA ALA A 84 7.95 -27.00 -16.42
C ALA A 84 7.82 -27.18 -17.93
N ILE A 85 7.31 -26.17 -18.64
CA ILE A 85 7.27 -26.14 -20.11
C ILE A 85 8.70 -26.14 -20.67
N ASP A 86 9.58 -25.31 -20.12
CA ASP A 86 11.00 -25.23 -20.50
C ASP A 86 11.75 -26.54 -20.25
N ALA A 87 11.40 -27.28 -19.18
CA ALA A 87 12.00 -28.59 -18.89
C ALA A 87 11.51 -29.70 -19.84
N ARG A 88 10.31 -29.56 -20.39
CA ARG A 88 9.76 -30.50 -21.38
C ARG A 88 10.33 -30.26 -22.78
N ASP A 89 10.68 -29.01 -23.09
CA ASP A 89 11.31 -28.59 -24.33
C ASP A 89 12.84 -28.77 -24.25
N GLN A 90 13.50 -29.26 -25.31
CA GLN A 90 14.95 -29.45 -25.33
C GLN A 90 15.76 -28.13 -25.46
N VAL A 91 15.10 -26.97 -25.42
CA VAL A 91 15.72 -25.63 -25.47
C VAL A 91 16.69 -25.38 -24.30
N GLY A 92 16.58 -26.17 -23.24
CA GLY A 92 17.58 -26.30 -22.18
C GLY A 92 17.28 -25.46 -20.95
N VAL A 93 17.72 -25.96 -19.79
CA VAL A 93 17.34 -25.44 -18.46
C VAL A 93 17.60 -23.94 -18.34
N GLY A 94 16.56 -23.22 -17.92
CA GLY A 94 16.65 -21.81 -17.54
C GLY A 94 16.57 -20.85 -18.72
N HIS A 95 16.06 -21.28 -19.88
CA HIS A 95 15.78 -20.38 -21.00
C HIS A 95 14.82 -19.27 -20.58
N VAL A 96 13.74 -19.62 -19.88
CA VAL A 96 12.75 -18.66 -19.35
C VAL A 96 13.44 -17.58 -18.51
N ARG A 97 14.37 -17.98 -17.62
CA ARG A 97 15.11 -17.06 -16.77
C ARG A 97 16.05 -16.14 -17.56
N ARG A 98 16.78 -16.69 -18.55
CA ARG A 98 17.67 -15.89 -19.41
C ARG A 98 16.88 -14.87 -20.23
N THR A 99 15.77 -15.30 -20.84
CA THR A 99 14.88 -14.43 -21.62
C THR A 99 14.33 -13.29 -20.76
N GLN A 100 13.94 -13.55 -19.52
CA GLN A 100 13.51 -12.52 -18.57
C GLN A 100 14.61 -11.51 -18.26
N ILE A 101 15.84 -11.98 -18.00
CA ILE A 101 17.01 -11.11 -17.75
C ILE A 101 17.28 -10.21 -18.97
N TYR A 102 17.21 -10.76 -20.18
CA TYR A 102 17.43 -10.01 -21.41
C TYR A 102 16.33 -8.98 -21.67
N ALA A 103 15.06 -9.34 -21.46
CA ALA A 103 13.94 -8.42 -21.62
C ALA A 103 14.04 -7.23 -20.65
N VAL A 104 14.34 -7.49 -19.37
CA VAL A 104 14.56 -6.44 -18.36
C VAL A 104 15.75 -5.56 -18.72
N GLY A 105 16.88 -6.17 -19.11
CA GLY A 105 18.07 -5.43 -19.53
C GLY A 105 17.79 -4.53 -20.73
N LEU A 106 17.06 -5.03 -21.72
CA LEU A 106 16.68 -4.27 -22.90
C LEU A 106 15.74 -3.13 -22.55
N GLY A 107 14.73 -3.36 -21.70
CA GLY A 107 13.81 -2.31 -21.23
C GLY A 107 14.54 -1.17 -20.52
N ARG A 108 15.54 -1.49 -19.68
CA ARG A 108 16.39 -0.48 -19.04
C ARG A 108 17.19 0.33 -20.05
N ILE A 109 17.77 -0.31 -21.06
CA ILE A 109 18.53 0.37 -22.13
C ILE A 109 17.61 1.31 -22.93
N LEU A 110 16.36 0.91 -23.16
CA LEU A 110 15.35 1.71 -23.87
C LEU A 110 14.74 2.83 -23.02
N GLY A 111 15.12 2.96 -21.75
CA GLY A 111 14.62 4.02 -20.86
C GLY A 111 13.19 3.83 -20.38
N LEU A 112 12.68 2.59 -20.38
CA LEU A 112 11.37 2.26 -19.83
C LEU A 112 11.33 2.48 -18.31
N SER A 113 10.17 2.87 -17.79
CA SER A 113 9.97 3.00 -16.35
C SER A 113 9.97 1.63 -15.68
N GLU A 114 10.30 1.59 -14.38
CA GLU A 114 10.25 0.33 -13.60
C GLU A 114 8.87 -0.32 -13.68
N LYS A 115 7.77 0.46 -13.76
CA LYS A 115 6.42 -0.10 -13.91
C LYS A 115 6.22 -0.83 -15.24
N GLU A 116 6.89 -0.40 -16.30
CA GLU A 116 6.86 -1.06 -17.62
C GLU A 116 7.79 -2.27 -17.67
N ILE A 117 8.90 -2.24 -16.93
CA ILE A 117 9.89 -3.33 -16.83
C ILE A 117 9.39 -4.45 -15.91
N ASP A 118 8.68 -4.12 -14.83
CA ASP A 118 8.13 -5.02 -13.81
C ASP A 118 6.80 -5.68 -14.24
N ALA A 119 6.46 -5.54 -15.53
CA ALA A 119 5.43 -6.31 -16.22
C ALA A 119 5.93 -7.57 -16.98
N PRO A 120 6.94 -8.38 -16.54
CA PRO A 120 7.40 -9.52 -17.33
C PRO A 120 6.45 -10.74 -17.26
N VAL A 121 5.36 -10.66 -16.50
CA VAL A 121 4.35 -11.74 -16.36
C VAL A 121 3.84 -12.28 -17.70
N PRO A 122 3.49 -11.45 -18.70
CA PRO A 122 2.98 -11.96 -19.98
C PRO A 122 4.03 -12.71 -20.81
N GLY A 123 5.33 -12.41 -20.62
CA GLY A 123 6.41 -13.04 -21.38
C GLY A 123 6.82 -14.42 -20.87
N LEU A 124 6.54 -14.74 -19.60
CA LEU A 124 6.90 -16.04 -19.01
C LEU A 124 6.16 -17.21 -19.68
N LEU A 125 4.94 -16.97 -20.16
CA LEU A 125 4.09 -17.99 -20.78
C LEU A 125 4.00 -17.87 -22.30
N HIS A 126 4.85 -17.09 -22.96
CA HIS A 126 4.81 -16.91 -24.43
C HIS A 126 4.84 -18.25 -25.21
N ASP A 127 5.46 -19.26 -24.63
CA ASP A 127 5.63 -20.60 -25.17
C ASP A 127 4.65 -21.65 -24.60
N ILE A 128 3.62 -21.24 -23.85
CA ILE A 128 2.65 -22.18 -23.23
C ILE A 128 1.95 -23.07 -24.25
N GLY A 129 1.73 -22.58 -25.46
CA GLY A 129 1.12 -23.37 -26.54
C GLY A 129 1.98 -24.54 -27.03
N LYS A 130 3.27 -24.62 -26.66
CA LYS A 130 4.09 -25.82 -26.92
C LYS A 130 3.52 -27.07 -26.24
N LEU A 131 2.64 -26.92 -25.25
CA LEU A 131 1.87 -28.02 -24.65
C LEU A 131 0.99 -28.77 -25.67
N ALA A 132 0.55 -28.11 -26.75
CA ALA A 132 -0.25 -28.75 -27.80
C ALA A 132 0.57 -29.48 -28.88
N ILE A 133 1.90 -29.33 -28.86
CA ILE A 133 2.78 -30.01 -29.82
C ILE A 133 3.15 -31.40 -29.26
N PRO A 134 2.97 -32.50 -30.03
CA PRO A 134 3.40 -33.83 -29.61
C PRO A 134 4.91 -33.93 -29.34
N ASP A 135 5.31 -34.69 -28.32
CA ASP A 135 6.73 -34.80 -27.90
C ASP A 135 7.66 -35.28 -29.01
N HIS A 136 7.21 -36.20 -29.87
CA HIS A 136 8.01 -36.72 -30.99
C HIS A 136 8.27 -35.67 -32.08
N ILE A 137 7.51 -34.57 -32.10
CA ILE A 137 7.72 -33.41 -32.98
C ILE A 137 8.56 -32.36 -32.24
N LEU A 138 8.14 -32.00 -31.01
CA LEU A 138 8.80 -30.97 -30.20
C LEU A 138 10.28 -31.30 -29.93
N ASN A 139 10.57 -32.58 -29.63
CA ASN A 139 11.89 -33.06 -29.22
C ASN A 139 12.57 -33.91 -30.31
N LYS A 140 12.18 -33.73 -31.59
CA LYS A 140 12.73 -34.48 -32.70
C LYS A 140 14.22 -34.14 -32.92
N PRO A 141 15.15 -35.11 -32.89
CA PRO A 141 16.53 -34.85 -33.25
C PRO A 141 16.64 -34.56 -34.76
N GLY A 142 17.19 -33.41 -35.11
CA GLY A 142 17.37 -32.98 -36.51
C GLY A 142 16.25 -32.10 -37.04
N GLY A 143 16.13 -32.01 -38.37
CA GLY A 143 15.16 -31.12 -39.02
C GLY A 143 13.71 -31.63 -38.93
N LEU A 144 12.78 -30.69 -38.79
CA LEU A 144 11.34 -30.95 -38.95
C LEU A 144 11.00 -31.08 -40.44
N THR A 145 10.09 -32.00 -40.75
CA THR A 145 9.44 -32.06 -42.06
C THR A 145 8.48 -30.87 -42.23
N PRO A 146 8.09 -30.51 -43.47
CA PRO A 146 7.13 -29.43 -43.68
C PRO A 146 5.82 -29.59 -42.88
N ALA A 147 5.28 -30.81 -42.80
CA ALA A 147 4.06 -31.09 -42.04
C ALA A 147 4.24 -30.95 -40.51
N GLU A 148 5.40 -31.34 -39.98
CA GLU A 148 5.75 -31.16 -38.56
C GLU A 148 5.99 -29.69 -38.21
N LEU A 149 6.57 -28.92 -39.15
CA LEU A 149 6.76 -27.49 -39.00
C LEU A 149 5.42 -26.75 -38.94
N GLU A 150 4.46 -27.09 -39.81
CA GLU A 150 3.11 -26.52 -39.76
C GLU A 150 2.42 -26.80 -38.42
N LYS A 151 2.58 -28.00 -37.86
CA LYS A 151 2.09 -28.31 -36.51
C LYS A 151 2.81 -27.52 -35.42
N THR A 152 4.08 -27.20 -35.58
CA THR A 152 4.84 -26.41 -34.60
C THR A 152 4.40 -24.96 -34.62
N LYS A 153 4.05 -24.40 -35.79
CA LYS A 153 3.61 -23.00 -35.95
C LYS A 153 2.31 -22.64 -35.24
N ILE A 154 1.52 -23.61 -34.79
CA ILE A 154 0.25 -23.35 -34.10
C ILE A 154 0.45 -22.91 -32.64
N HIS A 155 1.63 -23.14 -32.03
CA HIS A 155 1.81 -22.85 -30.61
C HIS A 155 1.52 -21.39 -30.19
N PRO A 156 1.80 -20.35 -31.00
CA PRO A 156 1.44 -18.98 -30.61
C PRO A 156 -0.07 -18.77 -30.62
N GLU A 157 -0.79 -19.44 -31.54
CA GLU A 157 -2.26 -19.35 -31.63
C GLU A 157 -2.94 -20.11 -30.48
N VAL A 158 -2.37 -21.25 -30.08
CA VAL A 158 -2.87 -22.02 -28.93
C VAL A 158 -2.54 -21.34 -27.60
N GLY A 159 -1.44 -20.59 -27.53
CA GLY A 159 -0.97 -19.92 -26.31
C GLY A 159 -1.44 -18.47 -26.12
N ALA A 160 -2.09 -17.87 -27.11
CA ALA A 160 -2.64 -16.50 -27.08
C ALA A 160 -3.94 -16.42 -26.27
#